data_AF-A0A377FNQ7-F1
#
_entry.id   AF-A0A377FNQ7-F1
#
_cell.length_a   1.000
_cell.length_b   1.000
_cell.length_c   1.000
_cell.angle_alpha   90.00
_cell.angle_beta   90.00
_cell.angle_gamma   90.00
#
_symmetry.space_group_name_H-M   'P 1'
#
loop_
_entity.id
_entity.type
_entity.pdbx_description
1 polymer ?
#
loop_
_entity_poly.entity_id
_entity_poly.type
_entity_poly.pdbx_seq_one_letter_code
_entity_poly.pdbx_strand_id
1 'polypeptide(L)'
;MPDHVHLVLSIPPKISVSSFMGYLKGKSALMMFEKHANLKYKFGNRHFWAEGYYVSTVGLNEETIRKYVREQEKHDQAIDKLSVKEYEDPFKR
;
A
#
# COMPACT_ATOMS: atom_id res chain seq x y z
N MET A 1 7.51 -0.86 -9.59
CA MET A 1 6.38 -1.75 -9.29
C MET A 1 5.69 -1.27 -8.02
N PRO A 2 4.37 -1.01 -8.05
CA PRO A 2 3.60 -0.60 -6.88
C PRO A 2 3.32 -1.81 -5.98
N ASP A 3 4.30 -2.18 -5.16
CA ASP A 3 4.23 -3.33 -4.23
C ASP A 3 4.01 -2.94 -2.77
N HIS A 4 3.93 -1.63 -2.47
CA HIS A 4 3.73 -1.08 -1.14
C HIS A 4 2.79 0.14 -1.15
N VAL A 5 2.32 0.54 0.03
CA VAL A 5 1.40 1.66 0.22
C VAL A 5 1.97 2.61 1.27
N HIS A 6 1.96 3.91 0.99
CA HIS A 6 2.30 4.97 1.95
C HIS A 6 1.02 5.58 2.52
N LEU A 7 0.96 5.76 3.85
CA LEU A 7 -0.18 6.35 4.53
C LEU A 7 0.28 7.42 5.51
N VAL A 8 -0.40 8.56 5.53
CA VAL A 8 -0.25 9.61 6.55
C VAL A 8 -1.51 9.60 7.40
N LEU A 9 -1.37 9.27 8.69
CA LEU A 9 -2.49 8.98 9.57
C LEU A 9 -2.32 9.67 10.93
N SER A 10 -3.43 10.07 11.53
CA SER A 10 -3.52 10.47 12.94
C SER A 10 -4.07 9.30 13.75
N ILE A 11 -3.30 8.81 14.72
CA ILE A 11 -3.68 7.69 15.59
C ILE A 11 -3.84 8.23 17.02
N PRO A 12 -4.99 8.01 17.69
CA PRO A 12 -5.15 8.38 19.09
C PRO A 12 -4.06 7.74 19.96
N PRO A 13 -3.42 8.47 20.89
CA PRO A 13 -2.26 7.98 21.64
C PRO A 13 -2.58 6.79 22.56
N LYS A 14 -3.86 6.56 22.88
CA LYS A 14 -4.34 5.38 23.62
C LYS A 14 -4.28 4.07 22.80
N ILE A 15 -4.14 4.16 21.48
CA ILE A 15 -4.07 3.02 20.57
C ILE A 15 -2.61 2.85 20.17
N SER A 16 -2.04 1.68 20.40
CA SER A 16 -0.69 1.40 19.93
C SER A 16 -0.64 1.33 18.41
N VAL A 17 0.45 1.82 17.82
CA VAL A 17 0.68 1.73 16.37
C VAL A 17 0.61 0.28 15.89
N SER A 18 1.17 -0.66 16.66
CA SER A 18 1.15 -2.09 16.32
C SER A 18 -0.26 -2.67 16.26
N SER A 19 -1.12 -2.31 17.22
CA SER A 19 -2.52 -2.76 17.22
C SER A 19 -3.28 -2.19 16.02
N PHE A 20 -3.10 -0.90 15.74
CA PHE A 20 -3.68 -0.25 14.57
C PHE A 20 -3.22 -0.90 13.26
N MET A 21 -1.92 -1.16 13.10
CA MET A 21 -1.37 -1.79 11.90
C MET A 21 -1.84 -3.24 11.73
N GLY A 22 -1.98 -3.98 12.83
CA GLY A 22 -2.55 -5.34 12.80
C GLY A 22 -3.99 -5.34 12.28
N TYR A 23 -4.82 -4.41 12.80
CA TYR A 23 -6.19 -4.24 12.32
C TYR A 23 -6.24 -3.83 10.84
N LEU A 24 -5.47 -2.80 10.46
CA LEU A 24 -5.47 -2.26 9.11
C LEU A 24 -5.04 -3.30 8.08
N LYS A 25 -3.91 -3.97 8.28
CA LYS A 25 -3.39 -5.01 7.39
C LYS A 25 -4.33 -6.21 7.32
N GLY A 26 -4.88 -6.64 8.46
CA GLY A 26 -5.80 -7.78 8.52
C GLY A 26 -7.13 -7.52 7.80
N LYS A 27 -7.80 -6.39 8.10
CA LYS A 27 -9.08 -6.05 7.47
C LYS A 27 -8.95 -5.76 5.98
N SER A 28 -7.91 -5.03 5.57
CA SER A 28 -7.67 -4.75 4.15
C SER A 28 -7.38 -6.03 3.36
N ALA A 29 -6.57 -6.94 3.89
CA ALA A 29 -6.31 -8.24 3.24
C ALA A 29 -7.61 -9.05 3.06
N LEU A 30 -8.45 -9.11 4.10
CA LEU A 30 -9.75 -9.79 4.02
C LEU A 30 -10.63 -9.19 2.91
N MET A 31 -10.81 -7.86 2.92
CA MET A 31 -11.60 -7.14 1.91
C MET A 31 -11.06 -7.35 0.49
N MET A 32 -9.74 -7.41 0.34
CA MET A 32 -9.10 -7.63 -0.94
C MET A 32 -9.40 -9.04 -1.49
N PHE A 33 -9.30 -10.08 -0.65
CA PHE A 33 -9.63 -11.45 -1.06
C PHE A 33 -11.13 -11.68 -1.27
N GLU A 34 -11.99 -10.91 -0.61
CA GLU A 34 -13.45 -10.92 -0.85
C GLU A 34 -13.80 -10.29 -2.20
N LYS A 35 -13.22 -9.12 -2.52
CA LYS A 35 -13.52 -8.37 -3.76
C LYS A 35 -12.83 -8.94 -4.99
N HIS A 36 -11.67 -9.55 -4.83
CA HIS A 36 -10.85 -10.05 -5.95
C HIS A 36 -10.54 -11.54 -5.76
N ALA A 37 -11.52 -12.39 -6.08
CA ALA A 37 -11.42 -13.84 -5.92
C ALA A 37 -10.17 -14.44 -6.61
N ASN A 38 -9.75 -13.85 -7.73
CA ASN A 38 -8.58 -14.26 -8.53
C ASN A 38 -7.26 -14.18 -7.73
N LEU A 39 -7.17 -13.28 -6.75
CA LEU A 39 -5.99 -13.12 -5.90
C LEU A 39 -5.77 -14.31 -4.96
N LYS A 40 -6.81 -15.11 -4.68
CA LYS A 40 -6.67 -16.34 -3.88
C LYS A 40 -5.77 -17.38 -4.55
N TYR A 41 -5.72 -17.39 -5.89
CA TYR A 41 -4.84 -18.28 -6.65
C TYR A 41 -3.40 -17.78 -6.69
N LYS A 42 -3.19 -16.46 -6.76
CA LYS A 42 -1.87 -15.84 -6.76
C LYS A 42 -1.21 -15.84 -5.38
N PHE A 43 -2.00 -15.72 -4.32
CA PHE A 43 -1.56 -15.73 -2.93
C PHE A 43 -2.17 -16.95 -2.21
N GLY A 44 -1.86 -18.17 -2.68
CA GLY A 44 -2.43 -19.43 -2.18
C GLY A 44 -2.37 -19.64 -0.67
N ASN A 45 -1.48 -18.93 0.03
CA ASN A 45 -1.31 -18.95 1.49
C ASN A 45 -2.09 -17.81 2.20
N ARG A 46 -2.87 -17.02 1.46
CA ARG A 46 -3.62 -15.83 1.91
C ARG A 46 -2.77 -14.73 2.58
N HIS A 47 -1.47 -14.70 2.33
CA HIS A 47 -0.61 -13.58 2.74
C HIS A 47 -0.66 -12.49 1.68
N PHE A 48 -1.42 -11.42 1.97
CA PHE A 48 -1.52 -10.26 1.08
C PHE A 48 -0.43 -9.22 1.35
N TRP A 49 -0.15 -8.93 2.62
CA TRP A 49 0.89 -8.00 3.05
C TRP A 49 2.13 -8.76 3.52
N ALA A 50 3.31 -8.15 3.37
CA ALA A 50 4.51 -8.57 4.09
C ALA A 50 4.28 -8.53 5.60
N GLU A 51 5.02 -9.32 6.39
CA GLU A 51 4.87 -9.36 7.85
C GLU A 51 5.24 -8.01 8.50
N GLY A 52 6.33 -7.40 8.03
CA GLY A 52 6.81 -6.10 8.51
C GLY A 52 5.97 -4.90 8.08
N TYR A 53 6.23 -3.77 8.71
CA TYR A 53 5.76 -2.44 8.30
C TYR A 53 6.77 -1.39 8.79
N TYR A 54 6.80 -0.24 8.11
CA TYR A 54 7.59 0.92 8.53
C TYR A 54 6.67 2.00 9.08
N VAL A 55 7.10 2.65 10.16
CA VAL A 55 6.40 3.80 10.74
C VAL A 55 7.42 4.85 11.15
N SER A 56 7.08 6.11 10.89
CA SER A 56 7.82 7.28 11.37
C SER A 56 6.83 8.27 11.95
N THR A 57 7.17 8.87 13.09
CA THR A 57 6.35 9.92 13.70
C THR A 57 6.58 11.24 13.00
N VAL A 58 5.50 11.93 12.69
CA VAL A 58 5.53 13.24 12.05
C VAL A 58 5.07 14.28 13.07
N GLY A 59 5.93 15.28 13.30
CA GLY A 59 5.62 16.43 14.16
C GLY A 59 5.16 17.63 13.32
N LEU A 60 5.76 18.79 13.57
CA LEU A 60 5.41 20.09 12.99
C LEU A 60 5.53 20.19 11.45
N ASN A 61 6.12 19.19 10.77
CA ASN A 61 6.40 19.21 9.33
C ASN A 61 5.42 18.36 8.50
N GLU A 62 4.17 18.21 8.96
CA GLU A 62 3.18 17.36 8.32
C GLU A 62 2.94 17.70 6.84
N GLU A 63 2.91 18.99 6.51
CA GLU A 63 2.67 19.46 5.14
C GLU A 63 3.82 19.07 4.19
N THR A 64 5.07 19.20 4.65
CA THR A 64 6.26 18.77 3.90
C THR A 64 6.27 17.27 3.66
N ILE A 65 5.92 16.47 4.67
CA ILE A 65 5.88 15.01 4.52
C ILE A 65 4.72 14.57 3.61
N ARG A 66 3.57 15.23 3.71
CA ARG A 66 2.44 14.98 2.79
C ARG A 66 2.78 15.36 1.35
N LYS A 67 3.61 16.38 1.14
CA LYS A 67 4.15 16.71 -0.19
C LYS A 67 5.12 15.63 -0.67
N TYR A 68 6.07 15.23 0.17
CA TYR A 68 7.04 14.18 -0.15
C TYR A 68 6.36 12.86 -0.56
N VAL A 69 5.39 12.37 0.22
CA VAL A 69 4.66 11.12 -0.11
C VAL A 69 3.96 11.23 -1.47
N ARG A 70 3.29 12.35 -1.75
CA ARG A 70 2.62 12.58 -3.04
C ARG A 70 3.60 12.66 -4.22
N GLU A 71 4.78 13.23 -4.00
CA GLU A 71 5.82 13.33 -5.03
C GLU A 71 6.52 11.99 -5.25
N GLN A 72 6.73 11.21 -4.19
CA GLN A 72 7.25 9.85 -4.27
C GLN A 72 6.32 8.94 -5.08
N GLU A 73 5.01 8.99 -4.81
CA GLU A 73 4.02 8.26 -5.60
C GLU A 73 4.06 8.63 -7.08
N LYS A 74 4.23 9.91 -7.42
CA LYS A 74 4.36 10.37 -8.81
C LYS A 74 5.64 9.87 -9.47
N HIS A 75 6.74 9.91 -8.75
CA HIS A 75 8.03 9.43 -9.24
C HIS A 75 8.00 7.93 -9.49
N ASP A 76 7.46 7.16 -8.55
CA ASP A 76 7.30 5.71 -8.68
C ASP A 76 6.35 5.36 -9.84
N GLN A 77 5.25 6.10 -10.01
CA GLN A 77 4.35 5.96 -11.17
C GLN A 77 5.04 6.29 -12.50
N ALA A 78 5.90 7.32 -12.55
CA ALA A 78 6.64 7.69 -13.75
C ALA A 78 7.66 6.62 -14.14
N ILE A 79 8.39 6.07 -13.15
CA ILE A 79 9.31 4.94 -13.36
C ILE A 79 8.54 3.70 -13.83
N ASP A 80 7.39 3.40 -13.22
CA ASP A 80 6.59 2.24 -13.61
C ASP A 80 6.17 2.36 -15.08
N LYS A 81 5.63 3.52 -15.51
CA LYS A 81 5.25 3.80 -16.91
C LYS A 81 6.42 3.70 -17.90
N LEU A 82 7.65 3.98 -17.47
CA LEU A 82 8.85 3.81 -18.29
C LEU A 82 9.30 2.34 -18.36
N SER A 83 9.02 1.56 -17.31
CA SER A 83 9.38 0.14 -17.23
C SER A 83 8.38 -0.80 -17.92
N VAL A 84 7.13 -0.36 -18.08
CA VAL A 84 6.10 -1.11 -18.79
C VAL A 84 6.26 -0.89 -20.31
N LYS A 85 7.18 -1.64 -20.93
CA LYS A 85 6.97 -2.04 -22.34
C LYS A 85 5.90 -3.13 -22.35
N GLU A 86 4.65 -2.73 -22.20
CA GLU A 86 3.51 -3.61 -22.52
C GLU A 86 3.48 -3.75 -24.03
N TYR A 87 3.89 -4.92 -24.54
CA TYR A 87 3.81 -5.21 -25.96
C TYR A 87 2.37 -5.48 -26.42
N GLU A 88 1.44 -5.87 -25.51
CA GLU A 88 0.00 -5.93 -25.77
C GLU A 88 -0.85 -5.74 -24.49
N ASP A 89 -2.06 -5.20 -24.69
CA ASP A 89 -3.08 -4.91 -23.68
C ASP A 89 -3.77 -6.22 -23.17
N PRO A 90 -3.68 -6.55 -21.86
CA PRO A 90 -4.27 -7.77 -21.31
C PRO A 90 -5.81 -7.73 -21.21
N PHE A 91 -6.45 -6.62 -21.57
CA PHE A 91 -7.90 -6.45 -21.61
C PHE A 91 -8.47 -6.26 -23.02
N LYS A 92 -7.65 -6.47 -24.07
CA LYS A 92 -8.13 -6.42 -25.45
C LYS A 92 -9.14 -7.55 -25.68
N ARG A 93 -10.37 -7.19 -26.01
CA ARG A 93 -11.47 -8.12 -26.35
C ARG A 93 -11.27 -8.78 -27.70
#